data_AF-A0AAV9NBH4-F1
#
_entry.id   AF-A0AAV9NBH4-F1
#
_cell.length_a   1.000
_cell.length_b   1.000
_cell.length_c   1.000
_cell.angle_alpha   90.00
_cell.angle_beta   90.00
_cell.angle_gamma   90.00
#
_symmetry.space_group_name_H-M   'P 1'
#
loop_
_entity.id
_entity.type
_entity.pdbx_description
1 polymer ?
#
loop_
_entity_poly.entity_id
_entity_poly.type
_entity_poly.pdbx_seq_one_letter_code
_entity_poly.pdbx_strand_id
1 'polypeptide(L)'
;MIPQGAAMAVEDGAVLGRLLGLFQSTSAVGMTVTDVLKLYESLRKSRTTTSVQGAMSNRKMYHMLDGSEQVERDAELQKADYSKPSIFRWLDPEYNKDMLGFDVVMDSEKAFEALELLVSEQEITPSIPNSNL
;
A
#
# COMPACT_ATOMS: atom_id res chain seq x y z
N MET A 1 15.35 0.12 15.51
CA MET A 1 13.89 -0.03 15.26
C MET A 1 13.45 1.20 14.50
N ILE A 2 13.12 1.09 13.21
CA ILE A 2 12.49 2.20 12.49
C ILE A 2 11.03 2.25 12.97
N PRO A 3 10.51 3.40 13.43
CA PRO A 3 9.12 3.54 13.87
C PRO A 3 8.18 3.53 12.65
N GLN A 4 8.08 2.38 11.99
CA GLN A 4 7.19 2.15 10.86
C GLN A 4 5.73 2.37 11.26
N GLY A 5 5.36 2.11 12.53
CA GLY A 5 4.01 2.37 13.04
C GLY A 5 3.60 3.84 13.00
N ALA A 6 4.51 4.75 13.38
CA ALA A 6 4.24 6.19 13.35
C ALA A 6 4.22 6.73 11.91
N ALA A 7 5.13 6.27 11.05
CA ALA A 7 5.15 6.64 9.64
C ALA A 7 3.86 6.18 8.93
N MET A 8 3.43 4.92 9.15
CA MET A 8 2.19 4.40 8.59
C MET A 8 0.96 5.20 9.03
N ALA A 9 0.89 5.65 10.29
CA ALA A 9 -0.22 6.45 10.78
C ALA A 9 -0.29 7.85 10.15
N VAL A 10 0.87 8.48 9.88
CA VAL A 10 0.93 9.76 9.17
C VAL A 10 0.49 9.58 7.71
N GLU A 11 0.92 8.51 7.06
CA GLU A 11 0.45 8.17 5.71
C GLU A 11 -1.06 7.91 5.66
N ASP A 12 -1.62 7.18 6.65
CA ASP A 12 -3.06 6.94 6.78
C ASP A 12 -3.84 8.26 6.82
N GLY A 13 -3.39 9.20 7.66
CA GLY A 13 -4.00 10.51 7.79
C GLY A 13 -3.92 11.33 6.50
N ALA A 14 -2.78 11.31 5.81
CA ALA A 14 -2.59 12.02 4.55
C ALA A 14 -3.51 11.47 3.44
N VAL A 15 -3.57 10.14 3.29
CA VAL A 15 -4.42 9.49 2.29
C VAL A 15 -5.90 9.74 2.57
N LEU A 16 -6.34 9.54 3.80
CA LEU A 16 -7.75 9.75 4.17
C LEU A 16 -8.17 11.21 3.99
N GLY A 17 -7.31 12.15 4.42
CA GLY A 17 -7.55 13.58 4.25
C GLY A 17 -7.61 13.98 2.76
N ARG A 18 -6.74 13.42 1.92
CA ARG A 18 -6.76 13.69 0.47
C ARG A 18 -8.02 13.15 -0.19
N LEU A 19 -8.37 11.89 0.07
CA LEU A 19 -9.55 11.23 -0.51
C LEU A 19 -10.86 11.96 -0.13
N LEU A 20 -11.02 12.35 1.13
CA LEU A 20 -12.19 13.12 1.57
C LEU A 20 -12.20 14.54 0.99
N GLY A 21 -11.03 15.16 0.83
CA GLY A 21 -10.90 16.46 0.17
C GLY A 21 -11.33 16.42 -1.31
N LEU A 22 -10.89 15.38 -2.04
CA LEU A 22 -11.29 15.14 -3.43
C LEU A 22 -12.80 14.88 -3.54
N PHE A 23 -13.34 14.04 -2.66
CA PHE A 23 -14.79 13.78 -2.58
C PHE A 23 -15.61 15.05 -2.33
N GLN A 24 -15.10 16.00 -1.54
CA GLN A 24 -15.79 17.26 -1.28
C GLN A 24 -15.67 18.27 -2.44
N SER A 25 -14.55 18.25 -3.18
CA SER A 25 -14.31 19.15 -4.31
C SER A 25 -14.98 18.71 -5.60
N THR A 26 -15.00 17.39 -5.84
CA THR A 26 -15.73 16.80 -6.93
C THR A 26 -17.19 16.79 -6.48
N SER A 27 -18.10 17.42 -7.22
CA SER A 27 -19.53 17.24 -6.99
C SER A 27 -19.90 15.83 -7.44
N ALA A 28 -19.41 14.82 -6.72
CA ALA A 28 -19.38 13.42 -7.11
C ALA A 28 -20.79 12.84 -7.05
N VAL A 29 -21.59 13.19 -8.05
CA VAL A 29 -22.90 12.60 -8.30
C VAL A 29 -22.67 11.09 -8.47
N GLY A 30 -23.38 10.29 -7.68
CA GLY A 30 -23.26 8.83 -7.71
C GLY A 30 -22.21 8.19 -6.79
N MET A 31 -21.34 8.97 -6.14
CA MET A 31 -20.34 8.44 -5.19
C MET A 31 -20.76 8.71 -3.73
N THR A 32 -20.56 7.74 -2.84
CA THR A 32 -20.82 7.93 -1.41
C THR A 32 -19.53 7.97 -0.59
N VAL A 33 -19.59 8.57 0.60
CA VAL A 33 -18.50 8.50 1.59
C VAL A 33 -18.10 7.05 1.87
N THR A 34 -19.05 6.12 1.85
CA THR A 34 -18.77 4.69 2.05
C THR A 34 -17.85 4.11 0.98
N ASP A 35 -18.00 4.54 -0.28
CA ASP A 35 -17.18 4.04 -1.39
C ASP A 35 -15.74 4.56 -1.28
N VAL A 36 -15.59 5.81 -0.88
CA VAL A 36 -14.28 6.42 -0.57
C VAL A 36 -13.59 5.71 0.60
N LEU A 37 -14.34 5.34 1.65
CA LEU A 37 -13.79 4.59 2.79
C LEU A 37 -13.39 3.15 2.42
N LYS A 38 -14.15 2.50 1.52
CA LYS A 38 -13.77 1.18 0.98
C LYS A 38 -12.52 1.25 0.11
N LEU A 39 -12.37 2.33 -0.66
CA LEU A 39 -11.16 2.59 -1.45
C LEU A 39 -9.94 2.79 -0.53
N TYR A 40 -10.09 3.60 0.52
CA TYR A 40 -9.06 3.74 1.55
C TYR A 40 -8.68 2.39 2.17
N GLU A 41 -9.67 1.58 2.53
CA GLU A 41 -9.44 0.25 3.14
C GLU A 41 -8.68 -0.69 2.18
N SER A 42 -9.01 -0.68 0.88
CA SER A 42 -8.35 -1.55 -0.11
C SER A 42 -6.88 -1.17 -0.32
N LEU A 43 -6.59 0.13 -0.42
CA LEU A 43 -5.22 0.66 -0.55
C LEU A 43 -4.37 0.28 0.67
N ARG A 44 -4.93 0.42 1.89
CA ARG A 44 -4.18 0.16 3.13
C ARG A 44 -4.04 -1.33 3.46
N LYS A 45 -4.98 -2.19 3.07
CA LYS A 45 -4.85 -3.65 3.23
C LYS A 45 -3.64 -4.22 2.49
N SER A 46 -3.40 -3.77 1.26
CA SER A 46 -2.25 -4.24 0.47
C SER A 46 -0.91 -3.85 1.11
N ARG A 47 -0.80 -2.59 1.54
CA ARG A 47 0.43 -2.04 2.15
C ARG A 47 0.74 -2.61 3.53
N THR A 48 -0.27 -2.75 4.39
CA THR A 48 -0.11 -3.35 5.72
C THR A 48 0.32 -4.82 5.63
N THR A 49 -0.22 -5.58 4.69
CA THR A 49 0.17 -6.98 4.45
C THR A 49 1.65 -7.09 4.07
N THR A 50 2.13 -6.25 3.15
CA THR A 50 3.54 -6.21 2.75
C THR A 50 4.46 -5.84 3.91
N SER A 51 4.04 -4.88 4.74
CA SER A 51 4.79 -4.42 5.91
C SER A 51 4.88 -5.50 7.00
N VAL A 52 3.80 -6.23 7.26
CA VAL A 52 3.78 -7.34 8.23
C VAL A 52 4.66 -8.49 7.76
N GLN A 53 4.62 -8.86 6.47
CA GLN A 53 5.49 -9.89 5.91
C GLN A 53 6.98 -9.51 6.01
N GLY A 54 7.31 -8.25 5.72
CA GLY A 54 8.67 -7.71 5.93
C GLY A 54 9.10 -7.79 7.39
N ALA A 55 8.22 -7.41 8.32
CA ALA A 55 8.49 -7.48 9.76
C ALA A 55 8.69 -8.93 10.26
N MET A 56 7.91 -9.90 9.76
CA MET A 56 8.07 -11.31 10.11
C MET A 56 9.40 -11.89 9.61
N SER A 57 9.78 -11.57 8.38
CA SER A 57 11.08 -11.98 7.81
C SER A 57 12.24 -11.41 8.63
N ASN A 58 12.16 -10.12 8.98
CA ASN A 58 13.16 -9.45 9.80
C ASN A 58 13.25 -10.04 11.21
N ARG A 59 12.11 -10.41 11.82
CA ARG A 59 12.09 -11.07 13.14
C ARG A 59 12.84 -12.40 13.10
N LYS A 60 12.66 -13.21 12.06
CA LYS A 60 13.39 -14.48 11.91
C LYS A 60 14.90 -14.25 11.77
N MET A 61 15.31 -13.24 11.01
CA MET A 61 16.71 -12.87 10.82
C MET A 61 17.39 -12.41 12.12
N TYR A 62 16.73 -11.56 12.90
CA TYR A 62 17.30 -10.99 14.14
C TYR A 62 17.31 -11.95 15.34
N HIS A 63 16.43 -12.94 15.36
CA HIS A 63 16.28 -13.87 16.49
C HIS A 63 16.71 -15.31 16.16
N MET A 64 17.61 -15.48 15.19
CA MET A 64 18.20 -16.78 14.89
C MET A 64 19.08 -17.25 16.05
N LEU A 65 18.96 -18.53 16.42
CA LEU A 65 19.81 -19.16 17.43
C LEU A 65 21.24 -19.28 16.92
N ASP A 66 22.21 -19.26 17.84
CA ASP A 66 23.62 -19.41 17.49
C ASP A 66 23.86 -20.79 16.84
N GLY A 67 24.41 -20.80 15.63
CA GLY A 67 24.56 -22.00 14.82
C GLY A 67 25.14 -21.72 13.43
N SER A 68 25.28 -22.77 12.60
CA SER A 68 25.83 -22.64 11.24
C SER A 68 25.04 -21.68 10.36
N GLU A 69 23.71 -21.65 10.51
CA GLU A 69 22.82 -20.73 9.79
C GLU A 69 23.07 -19.26 10.18
N GLN A 70 23.43 -18.99 11.44
CA GLN A 70 23.77 -17.64 11.90
C GLN A 70 25.09 -17.16 11.28
N VAL A 71 26.09 -18.04 11.19
CA VAL A 71 27.40 -17.73 10.58
C VAL A 71 27.24 -17.44 9.09
N GLU A 72 26.40 -18.21 8.40
CA GLU A 72 26.09 -17.97 6.99
C GLU A 72 25.35 -16.64 6.78
N ARG A 73 24.37 -16.33 7.63
CA ARG A 73 23.72 -15.00 7.67
C ARG A 73 24.73 -13.88 7.86
N ASP A 74 25.62 -14.02 8.85
CA ASP A 74 26.58 -12.96 9.20
C ASP A 74 27.63 -12.75 8.11
N ALA A 75 28.06 -13.82 7.43
CA ALA A 75 28.93 -13.73 6.26
C ALA A 75 28.25 -13.02 5.08
N GLU A 76 26.96 -13.27 4.86
CA GLU A 76 26.18 -12.57 3.82
C GLU A 76 25.90 -11.11 4.19
N LEU A 77 25.64 -10.80 5.47
CA LEU A 77 25.51 -9.42 5.96
C LEU A 77 26.81 -8.64 5.85
N GLN A 78 27.97 -9.27 6.07
CA GLN A 78 29.28 -8.64 5.87
C GLN A 78 29.58 -8.30 4.41
N LYS A 79 29.07 -9.10 3.47
CA LYS A 79 29.20 -8.87 2.03
C LYS A 79 28.09 -7.98 1.47
N ALA A 80 27.05 -7.70 2.27
CA ALA A 80 25.88 -6.99 1.81
C ALA A 80 26.29 -5.57 1.40
N ASP A 81 25.95 -5.26 0.15
CA ASP A 81 26.18 -3.98 -0.48
C ASP A 81 24.79 -3.43 -0.80
N TYR A 82 24.43 -2.28 -0.21
CA TYR A 82 23.16 -1.60 -0.42
C TYR A 82 22.95 -1.10 -1.86
N SER A 83 23.83 -1.48 -2.79
CA SER A 83 23.67 -1.28 -4.24
C SER A 83 23.28 -2.55 -5.00
N LYS A 84 23.25 -3.72 -4.36
CA LYS A 84 22.99 -5.02 -5.00
C LYS A 84 21.79 -5.74 -4.40
N PRO A 85 21.06 -6.54 -5.20
CA PRO A 85 19.96 -7.36 -4.69
C PRO A 85 20.44 -8.29 -3.58
N SER A 86 19.65 -8.38 -2.51
CA SER A 86 20.01 -9.18 -1.34
C SER A 86 18.95 -10.25 -1.07
N ILE A 87 19.40 -11.42 -0.63
CA ILE A 87 18.52 -12.46 -0.07
C ILE A 87 17.73 -11.94 1.14
N PHE A 88 18.25 -10.94 1.84
CA PHE A 88 17.55 -10.27 2.92
C PHE A 88 16.76 -9.10 2.36
N ARG A 89 15.43 -9.24 2.40
CA ARG A 89 14.49 -8.24 1.87
C ARG A 89 14.71 -6.84 2.43
N TRP A 90 15.21 -6.70 3.67
CA TRP A 90 15.57 -5.41 4.26
C TRP A 90 16.84 -4.77 3.68
N LEU A 91 17.79 -5.55 3.16
CA LEU A 91 19.02 -5.02 2.54
C LEU A 91 18.87 -4.85 1.04
N ASP A 92 17.77 -5.34 0.47
CA ASP A 92 17.46 -5.21 -0.93
C ASP A 92 17.18 -3.74 -1.28
N PRO A 93 17.97 -3.12 -2.18
CA PRO A 93 17.83 -1.71 -2.51
C PRO A 93 16.55 -1.39 -3.27
N GLU A 94 16.04 -2.32 -4.07
CA GLU A 94 14.79 -2.16 -4.81
C GLU A 94 13.61 -2.17 -3.84
N TYR A 95 13.61 -3.12 -2.88
CA TYR A 95 12.62 -3.14 -1.81
C TYR A 95 12.67 -1.89 -0.92
N ASN A 96 13.86 -1.39 -0.58
CA ASN A 96 13.98 -0.14 0.20
C ASN A 96 13.50 1.08 -0.60
N LYS A 97 13.81 1.14 -1.90
CA LYS A 97 13.35 2.21 -2.77
C LYS A 97 11.83 2.20 -2.91
N ASP A 98 11.23 1.03 -3.09
CA ASP A 98 9.78 0.89 -3.17
C ASP A 98 9.11 1.20 -1.83
N MET A 99 9.71 0.79 -0.71
CA MET A 99 9.15 1.05 0.62
C MET A 99 9.27 2.52 1.04
N LEU A 100 10.42 3.16 0.81
CA LEU A 100 10.70 4.53 1.26
C LEU A 100 10.31 5.59 0.23
N GLY A 101 10.27 5.26 -1.05
CA GLY A 101 9.99 6.17 -2.16
C GLY A 101 8.53 6.19 -2.63
N PHE A 102 7.65 5.43 -1.97
CA PHE A 102 6.25 5.37 -2.37
C PHE A 102 5.50 6.65 -2.01
N ASP A 103 5.00 7.33 -3.03
CA ASP A 103 4.10 8.47 -2.88
C ASP A 103 2.67 7.99 -2.62
N VAL A 104 2.28 7.99 -1.34
CA VAL A 104 0.95 7.57 -0.90
C VAL A 104 -0.17 8.50 -1.39
N VAL A 105 0.14 9.76 -1.66
CA VAL A 105 -0.86 10.75 -2.08
C VAL A 105 -1.17 10.53 -3.56
N MET A 106 -0.14 10.40 -4.40
CA MET A 106 -0.32 10.15 -5.83
C MET A 106 -1.05 8.83 -6.10
N ASP A 107 -0.76 7.78 -5.34
CA ASP A 107 -1.45 6.50 -5.46
C ASP A 107 -2.95 6.63 -5.11
N SER A 108 -3.26 7.39 -4.06
CA SER A 108 -4.66 7.65 -3.65
C SER A 108 -5.44 8.46 -4.68
N GLU A 109 -4.80 9.41 -5.35
CA GLU A 109 -5.41 10.22 -6.41
C GLU A 109 -5.77 9.36 -7.63
N LYS A 110 -4.83 8.54 -8.10
CA LYS A 110 -5.07 7.61 -9.23
C LYS A 110 -6.20 6.62 -8.92
N ALA A 111 -6.24 6.12 -7.69
CA ALA A 111 -7.28 5.21 -7.24
C ALA A 111 -8.66 5.89 -7.18
N PHE A 112 -8.70 7.18 -6.80
CA PHE A 112 -9.92 7.97 -6.78
C PHE A 112 -10.42 8.27 -8.20
N GLU A 113 -9.54 8.66 -9.13
CA GLU A 113 -9.87 8.87 -10.55
C GLU A 113 -10.44 7.59 -11.18
N ALA A 114 -9.85 6.42 -10.90
CA ALA A 114 -10.36 5.15 -11.38
C ALA A 114 -11.77 4.84 -10.84
N LEU A 115 -12.03 5.17 -9.57
CA LEU A 115 -13.37 5.02 -8.97
C LEU A 115 -14.38 5.97 -9.63
N GLU A 116 -13.99 7.22 -9.88
CA GLU A 116 -14.83 8.21 -10.56
C GLU A 116 -15.22 7.76 -11.97
N LEU A 117 -14.27 7.22 -12.74
CA LEU A 117 -14.54 6.65 -14.06
C LEU A 117 -15.55 5.50 -13.99
N LEU A 118 -15.39 4.57 -13.04
CA LEU A 118 -16.30 3.45 -12.86
C LEU A 118 -17.73 3.88 -12.49
N VAL A 119 -17.87 4.91 -11.65
CA VAL A 119 -19.19 5.46 -11.29
C VAL A 119 -19.83 6.13 -12.52
N SER A 120 -19.05 6.88 -13.30
CA SER A 120 -19.54 7.51 -14.53
C SER A 120 -20.00 6.50 -15.58
N GLU A 121 -19.34 5.34 -15.70
CA GLU A 121 -19.75 4.26 -16.61
C GLU A 121 -21.04 3.57 -16.17
N GLN A 122 -21.30 3.46 -14.85
CA GLN A 122 -22.53 2.86 -14.33
C GLN A 122 -23.77 3.75 -14.53
N GLU A 123 -23.62 5.07 -14.56
CA GLU A 123 -24.73 5.97 -14.88
C GLU A 123 -25.15 5.92 -16.37
N ILE A 124 -24.27 5.46 -17.26
CA ILE A 124 -24.50 5.46 -18.72
C ILE A 124 -25.33 4.26 -19.20
N THR A 125 -25.52 3.19 -18.42
CA THR A 125 -26.41 2.09 -18.82
C THR A 125 -27.87 2.41 -18.46
N PRO A 126 -28.73 2.83 -19.41
CA PRO A 126 -30.13 3.04 -19.11
C PRO A 126 -30.75 1.65 -18.98
N SER A 127 -31.46 1.43 -17.87
CA SER A 127 -32.32 0.27 -17.70
C SER A 127 -33.22 0.13 -18.92
N ILE A 128 -32.98 -0.88 -19.76
CA ILE A 128 -33.92 -1.26 -20.81
C ILE A 128 -35.23 -1.59 -20.08
N PRO A 129 -36.33 -0.84 -20.30
CA PRO A 129 -37.59 -1.21 -19.69
C PRO A 129 -38.00 -2.53 -20.33
N ASN A 130 -38.11 -3.58 -19.53
CA ASN A 130 -38.71 -4.85 -19.93
C ASN A 130 -40.13 -4.59 -20.42
N SER A 131 -40.28 -4.38 -21.73
CA SER A 131 -41.56 -4.42 -22.42
C SER A 131 -41.92 -5.88 -22.66
N ASN A 132 -42.44 -6.55 -21.63
CA ASN A 132 -43.17 -7.80 -21.84
C ASN A 132 -44.61 -7.45 -22.20
N LEU A 133 -44.88 -7.49 -23.51
CA LEU A 133 -46.21 -7.79 -24.07
C LEU A 133 -46.43 -9.31 -24.03
#